data_AF-A0A7V8X0M2-F1
#
_entry.id   AF-A0A7V8X0M2-F1
#
_cell.length_a   1.000
_cell.length_b   1.000
_cell.length_c   1.000
_cell.angle_alpha   90.00
_cell.angle_beta   90.00
_cell.angle_gamma   90.00
#
_symmetry.space_group_name_H-M   'P 1'
#
loop_
_entity.id
_entity.type
_entity.pdbx_description
1 polymer ?
#
loop_
_entity_poly.entity_id
_entity_poly.type
_entity_poly.pdbx_seq_one_letter_code
_entity_poly.pdbx_strand_id
1 'polypeptide(L)' 'MEELQRARGELALSVGDLWYRYFTLGGMSTALELDAYLYGALSPSDRDRDLIAVALNERFSELDRDHPIPYSDD' A
#
# COMPACT_ATOMS: atom_id res chain seq x y z
N MET A 1 -0.44 -7.10 -6.37
CA MET A 1 0.75 -6.21 -6.26
C MET A 1 0.78 -5.14 -7.35
N GLU A 2 0.56 -5.50 -8.63
CA GLU A 2 0.54 -4.53 -9.74
C GLU A 2 -0.51 -3.41 -9.55
N GLU A 3 -1.68 -3.76 -8.98
CA GLU A 3 -2.73 -2.81 -8.59
C GLU A 3 -2.27 -1.82 -7.50
N LEU A 4 -1.60 -2.30 -6.45
CA LEU A 4 -1.07 -1.45 -5.37
C LEU A 4 -0.02 -0.47 -5.90
N GLN A 5 0.85 -0.94 -6.79
CA GLN A 5 1.88 -0.11 -7.41
C GLN A 5 1.26 0.95 -8.34
N ARG A 6 0.22 0.59 -9.09
CA ARG A 6 -0.53 1.53 -9.93
C ARG A 6 -1.21 2.60 -9.07
N ALA A 7 -1.95 2.19 -8.04
CA ALA A 7 -2.63 3.08 -7.11
C ALA A 7 -1.67 4.07 -6.45
N ARG A 8 -0.50 3.59 -5.99
CA ARG A 8 0.56 4.45 -5.46
C ARG A 8 1.00 5.51 -6.47
N GLY A 9 1.14 5.12 -7.74
CA GLY A 9 1.46 6.03 -8.84
C GLY A 9 0.39 7.10 -9.08
N GLU A 10 -0.88 6.71 -9.08
CA GLU A 10 -2.03 7.63 -9.24
C GLU A 10 -2.16 8.64 -8.09
N LEU A 11 -1.71 8.25 -6.90
CA LEU A 11 -1.66 9.06 -5.68
C LEU A 11 -0.37 9.88 -5.54
N ALA A 12 0.57 9.74 -6.49
CA ALA A 12 1.90 10.35 -6.47
C ALA A 12 2.65 10.13 -5.13
N LEU A 13 2.41 9.01 -4.47
CA LEU A 13 3.09 8.66 -3.21
C LEU A 13 4.48 8.13 -3.52
N SER A 14 5.50 8.65 -2.84
CA SER A 14 6.79 7.97 -2.81
C SER A 14 6.67 6.65 -2.04
N VAL A 15 7.61 5.73 -2.26
CA VAL A 15 7.65 4.48 -1.49
C VAL A 15 7.86 4.76 -0.01
N GLY A 16 8.62 5.81 0.34
CA GLY A 16 8.80 6.27 1.72
C GLY A 16 7.52 6.78 2.36
N ASP A 17 6.69 7.54 1.62
CA ASP A 17 5.41 8.04 2.14
C ASP A 17 4.43 6.89 2.38
N LEU A 18 4.35 5.94 1.45
CA LEU A 18 3.51 4.76 1.59
C LEU A 18 4.00 3.90 2.77
N TRP A 19 5.32 3.72 2.91
CA TRP A 19 5.91 3.00 4.03
C TRP A 19 5.55 3.65 5.36
N TYR A 20 5.66 4.97 5.47
CA TYR A 20 5.33 5.67 6.71
C TYR A 20 3.87 5.45 7.11
N ARG A 21 2.94 5.55 6.15
CA ARG A 21 1.51 5.28 6.38
C ARG A 21 1.27 3.83 6.80
N TYR A 22 1.79 2.88 6.03
CA TYR A 22 1.75 1.44 6.36
C TYR A 22 2.30 1.15 7.77
N PHE A 23 3.42 1.77 8.14
CA PHE A 23 4.05 1.62 9.45
C PHE A 23 3.17 2.18 10.58
N THR A 24 2.53 3.34 10.38
CA THR A 24 1.60 3.91 11.37
C THR A 24 0.36 3.05 11.62
N LEU A 25 -0.02 2.22 10.64
CA LEU A 25 -1.11 1.25 10.76
C LEU A 25 -0.66 -0.07 11.45
N GLY A 26 0.59 -0.15 11.90
CA GLY A 26 1.16 -1.31 12.59
C GLY A 26 1.85 -2.32 11.66
N GLY A 27 2.17 -1.90 10.43
CA GLY A 27 3.02 -2.65 9.53
C GLY A 27 4.43 -2.85 10.10
N MET A 28 4.98 -4.06 9.98
CA MET A 28 6.27 -4.43 10.58
C MET A 28 7.40 -4.56 9.55
N SER A 29 7.10 -4.52 8.25
CA SER A 29 8.11 -4.59 7.20
C SER A 29 8.89 -3.29 7.06
N THR A 30 10.16 -3.43 6.70
CA THR A 30 11.04 -2.31 6.36
C THR A 30 10.59 -1.63 5.06
N ALA A 31 11.05 -0.39 4.84
CA ALA A 31 10.79 0.32 3.58
C ALA A 31 11.34 -0.44 2.36
N LEU A 32 12.45 -1.16 2.52
CA LEU A 32 13.04 -1.98 1.47
C LEU A 32 12.18 -3.22 1.15
N GLU A 33 11.65 -3.89 2.17
CA GLU A 33 10.71 -5.01 1.97
C GLU A 33 9.41 -4.55 1.32
N LEU A 34 8.89 -3.39 1.73
CA LEU A 34 7.72 -2.79 1.07
C LEU A 34 7.99 -2.49 -0.40
N ASP A 35 9.15 -1.93 -0.73
CA ASP A 35 9.57 -1.70 -2.11
C ASP A 35 9.61 -3.01 -2.89
N ALA A 36 10.23 -4.05 -2.32
CA ALA A 36 10.29 -5.38 -2.92
C ALA A 36 8.90 -6.01 -3.10
N TYR A 37 7.94 -5.79 -2.19
CA TYR A 37 6.55 -6.20 -2.37
C TYR A 37 5.92 -5.51 -3.59
N LEU A 38 6.06 -4.18 -3.68
CA LEU A 38 5.49 -3.38 -4.76
C LEU A 38 6.03 -3.76 -6.15
N TYR A 39 7.30 -4.15 -6.24
CA TYR A 39 7.92 -4.66 -7.46
C TYR A 39 7.69 -6.17 -7.69
N GLY A 40 6.98 -6.86 -6.80
CA GLY A 40 6.74 -8.30 -6.90
C GLY A 40 7.98 -9.18 -6.68
N ALA A 41 9.07 -8.60 -6.17
CA ALA A 41 10.29 -9.32 -5.81
C ALA A 41 10.11 -10.14 -4.53
N LEU A 42 9.22 -9.70 -3.64
CA LEU A 42 8.77 -10.44 -2.46
C LEU A 42 7.25 -10.51 -2.42
N SER A 43 6.72 -11.51 -1.72
CA SER A 43 5.28 -11.60 -1.42
C SER A 43 5.02 -11.15 0.01
N PRO A 44 4.16 -10.13 0.23
CA PRO A 44 3.73 -9.74 1.58
C PRO A 44 2.84 -10.83 2.19
N SER A 45 2.68 -10.80 3.52
CA SER A 45 1.59 -11.54 4.17
C SER A 45 0.23 -10.92 3.79
N ASP A 46 -0.87 -11.65 3.95
CA ASP A 46 -2.22 -11.12 3.70
C ASP A 46 -2.49 -9.88 4.56
N ARG A 47 -2.06 -9.91 5.82
CA ARG A 47 -2.11 -8.76 6.72
C ARG A 47 -1.34 -7.57 6.18
N ASP A 48 -0.11 -7.76 5.72
CA ASP A 48 0.68 -6.64 5.20
C ASP A 48 0.08 -6.08 3.91
N ARG A 49 -0.42 -6.96 3.03
CA ARG A 49 -1.16 -6.56 1.84
C ARG A 49 -2.37 -5.69 2.21
N ASP A 50 -3.14 -6.08 3.21
CA ASP A 50 -4.31 -5.33 3.66
C ASP A 50 -3.94 -3.99 4.27
N LEU A 51 -2.88 -3.93 5.08
CA LEU A 51 -2.40 -2.66 5.63
C LEU A 51 -1.92 -1.70 4.53
N ILE A 52 -1.29 -2.23 3.47
CA ILE A 52 -0.91 -1.41 2.30
C ILE A 52 -2.17 -0.91 1.57
N ALA A 53 -3.19 -1.76 1.41
CA ALA A 53 -4.46 -1.37 0.81
C ALA A 53 -5.18 -0.30 1.65
N VAL A 54 -5.21 -0.43 2.98
CA VAL A 54 -5.75 0.59 3.90
C VAL A 54 -5.02 1.92 3.71
N ALA A 55 -3.68 1.92 3.72
CA ALA A 55 -2.89 3.14 3.55
C ALA A 55 -3.17 3.87 2.21
N LEU A 56 -3.40 3.12 1.13
CA LEU A 56 -3.78 3.67 -0.16
C LEU A 56 -5.22 4.19 -0.17
N ASN A 57 -6.16 3.45 0.42
CA ASN A 57 -7.58 3.82 0.50
C ASN A 57 -7.82 5.08 1.33
N GLU A 58 -7.11 5.23 2.46
CA GLU A 58 -7.10 6.46 3.24
C GLU A 58 -6.62 7.64 2.39
N ARG A 59 -5.56 7.45 1.59
CA ARG A 59 -5.04 8.51 0.72
C ARG A 59 -5.98 8.84 -0.45
N PHE A 60 -6.70 7.87 -1.01
CA PHE A 60 -7.77 8.14 -1.97
C PHE A 60 -8.89 8.96 -1.33
N SER A 61 -9.29 8.59 -0.12
CA SER A 61 -10.32 9.31 0.64
C SER A 61 -9.92 10.75 0.96
N GLU A 62 -8.64 10.98 1.34
CA GLU A 62 -8.08 12.34 1.54
C GLU A 62 -8.13 13.23 0.30
N LEU A 63 -8.19 12.63 -0.89
CA LEU A 63 -8.24 13.34 -2.18
C LEU A 63 -9.66 13.41 -2.78
N ASP A 64 -10.69 13.02 -2.01
CA ASP A 64 -12.07 12.89 -2.48
C ASP A 64 -12.19 12.02 -3.75
N ARG A 65 -11.36 10.97 -3.85
CA ARG A 65 -11.34 10.02 -4.98
C ARG A 65 -11.97 8.70 -4.58
N ASP A 66 -12.81 8.17 -5.48
CA ASP A 66 -13.51 6.91 -5.28
C ASP A 66 -12.79 5.77 -6.02
N HIS A 67 -11.69 5.28 -5.42
CA HIS A 67 -10.93 4.14 -5.93
C HIS A 67 -10.45 3.22 -4.81
N PRO A 68 -11.39 2.49 -4.15
CA PRO A 68 -11.02 1.55 -3.10
C PRO A 68 -10.28 0.36 -3.70
N ILE A 69 -9.07 0.13 -3.19
CA ILE A 69 -8.29 -1.08 -3.41
C ILE A 69 -8.89 -2.22 -2.58
N PRO A 70 -9.15 -3.39 -3.20
CA PRO A 70 -9.72 -4.54 -2.51
C PRO A 70 -8.72 -5.18 -1.55
N TYR A 71 -9.24 -5.72 -0.44
CA TYR A 71 -8.47 -6.46 0.56
C TYR A 71 -8.18 -7.89 0.10
N SER A 72 -7.49 -8.64 0.94
CA SER A 72 -7.06 -10.00 0.64
C SER A 72 -8.20 -11.01 0.57
N ASP A 73 -9.29 -10.75 1.31
CA ASP A 73 -10.48 -11.59 1.42
C ASP A 73 -11.65 -11.19 0.49
N ASP A 74 -11.51 -10.11 -0.30
CA ASP A 74 -12.48 -9.65 -1.32
C ASP A 74 -12.10 -10.16 -2.73
#